data_AF-A0ABD5XBK7-F1
#
_entry.id   AF-A0ABD5XBK7-F1
#
_cell.length_a   1.000
_cell.length_b   1.000
_cell.length_c   1.000
_cell.angle_alpha   90.00
_cell.angle_beta   90.00
_cell.angle_gamma   90.00
#
_symmetry.space_group_name_H-M   'P 1'
#
loop_
_entity.id
_entity.type
_entity.pdbx_description
1 polymer ?
#
loop_
_entity_poly.entity_id
_entity_poly.type
_entity_poly.pdbx_seq_one_letter_code
_entity_poly.pdbx_strand_id
1 'polypeptide(L)'
;MEDIEAYDTVFFGAPTWDMQLPPPMKTFLNEHDLGGKTVVPFNTNGGYGVGSSFQTIEDRCPDADVREGFSTRGGLERDGVYLAIQDDRREEVRTEVTDWLQRIQM
;
A
#
# COMPACT_ATOMS: atom_id res chain seq x y z
N MET A 1 3.41 -12.02 17.57
CA MET A 1 3.44 -10.80 16.75
C MET A 1 4.04 -9.74 17.64
N GLU A 2 5.02 -8.97 17.15
CA GLU A 2 5.40 -7.74 17.87
C GLU A 2 4.17 -6.85 17.98
N ASP A 3 4.08 -6.10 19.07
CA ASP A 3 2.91 -5.29 19.36
C ASP A 3 2.85 -4.12 18.36
N ILE A 4 1.76 -4.02 17.59
CA ILE A 4 1.55 -2.93 16.64
C ILE A 4 1.52 -1.56 17.35
N GLU A 5 1.22 -1.57 18.65
CA GLU A 5 1.25 -0.39 19.51
C GLU A 5 2.63 0.27 19.55
N ALA A 6 3.71 -0.48 19.39
CA ALA A 6 5.09 0.02 19.48
C ALA A 6 5.54 0.89 18.30
N TYR A 7 4.76 0.97 17.22
CA TYR A 7 5.10 1.72 16.02
C TYR A 7 4.28 2.99 15.89
N ASP A 8 4.95 4.12 15.63
CA ASP A 8 4.28 5.38 15.29
C ASP A 8 3.82 5.42 13.83
N THR A 9 4.53 4.72 12.94
CA THR A 9 4.27 4.68 11.49
C THR A 9 4.11 3.25 10.98
N VAL A 10 3.06 3.01 10.19
CA VAL A 10 2.74 1.72 9.58
C VAL A 10 2.65 1.87 8.06
N PHE A 11 3.61 1.30 7.33
CA PHE A 11 3.50 1.13 5.88
C PHE A 11 2.57 -0.04 5.56
N PHE A 12 1.40 0.26 5.01
CA PHE A 12 0.32 -0.70 4.83
C PHE A 12 0.19 -1.13 3.36
N GLY A 13 0.84 -2.24 3.03
CA GLY A 13 0.89 -2.80 1.68
C GLY A 13 -0.19 -3.82 1.39
N ALA A 14 -0.97 -3.63 0.33
CA ALA A 14 -1.96 -4.62 -0.11
C ALA A 14 -2.10 -4.68 -1.65
N PRO A 15 -2.20 -5.89 -2.25
CA PRO A 15 -2.55 -6.00 -3.65
C PRO A 15 -4.03 -5.66 -3.89
N THR A 16 -4.40 -5.33 -5.13
CA THR A 16 -5.82 -5.16 -5.49
C THR A 16 -6.44 -6.53 -5.80
N TRP A 17 -7.47 -6.93 -5.04
CA TRP A 17 -8.29 -8.12 -5.33
C TRP A 17 -9.72 -7.70 -5.65
N ASP A 18 -10.20 -8.06 -6.83
CA ASP A 18 -11.56 -7.70 -7.29
C ASP A 18 -11.90 -6.22 -7.10
N MET A 19 -10.95 -5.34 -7.48
CA MET A 19 -11.06 -3.88 -7.32
C MET A 19 -11.28 -3.40 -5.87
N GLN A 20 -10.83 -4.17 -4.88
CA GLN A 20 -10.99 -3.87 -3.46
C GLN A 20 -9.76 -4.27 -2.63
N LEU A 21 -9.76 -3.78 -1.38
CA LEU A 21 -8.83 -4.25 -0.36
C LEU A 21 -9.08 -5.73 -0.05
N PRO A 22 -8.05 -6.61 -0.06
CA PRO A 22 -8.22 -8.02 0.23
C PRO A 22 -8.87 -8.28 1.61
N PRO A 23 -9.75 -9.28 1.74
CA PRO A 23 -10.41 -9.59 3.02
C PRO A 23 -9.45 -9.77 4.21
N PRO A 24 -8.29 -10.45 4.08
CA PRO A 24 -7.34 -10.56 5.19
C PRO A 24 -6.83 -9.21 5.69
N MET A 25 -6.63 -8.25 4.79
CA MET A 25 -6.19 -6.90 5.15
C MET A 25 -7.31 -6.10 5.83
N LYS A 26 -8.57 -6.33 5.44
CA LYS A 26 -9.74 -5.77 6.17
C LYS A 26 -9.84 -6.34 7.58
N THR A 27 -9.57 -7.63 7.77
CA THR A 27 -9.53 -8.27 9.10
C THR A 27 -8.44 -7.65 9.97
N PHE A 28 -7.23 -7.47 9.42
CA PHE A 28 -6.14 -6.81 10.14
C PHE A 28 -6.55 -5.42 10.67
N LEU A 29 -7.18 -4.58 9.84
CA LEU A 29 -7.65 -3.26 10.24
C LEU A 29 -8.81 -3.29 11.26
N ASN A 30 -9.52 -4.42 11.40
CA ASN A 30 -10.52 -4.59 12.46
C ASN A 30 -9.90 -5.04 13.79
N GLU A 31 -8.81 -5.78 13.73
CA GLU A 31 -8.15 -6.36 14.91
C GLU A 31 -7.12 -5.43 15.54
N HIS A 32 -6.67 -4.41 14.79
CA HIS A 32 -5.67 -3.45 15.23
C HIS A 32 -6.16 -2.02 15.08
N ASP A 33 -6.28 -1.32 16.21
CA ASP A 33 -6.52 0.12 16.23
C ASP A 33 -5.23 0.85 15.82
N LEU A 34 -5.31 1.62 14.73
CA LEU A 34 -4.23 2.45 14.23
C LEU A 34 -4.42 3.94 14.57
N GLY A 35 -5.37 4.26 15.44
CA GLY A 35 -5.63 5.61 15.93
C GLY A 35 -4.36 6.28 16.49
N GLY A 36 -4.15 7.54 16.11
CA GLY A 36 -2.98 8.32 16.50
C GLY A 36 -1.66 7.95 15.79
N LYS A 37 -1.66 6.91 14.93
CA LYS A 37 -0.49 6.50 14.14
C LYS A 37 -0.52 7.12 12.75
N THR A 38 0.63 7.18 12.10
CA THR A 38 0.72 7.49 10.66
C THR A 38 0.58 6.21 9.85
N VAL A 39 -0.41 6.14 8.97
CA VAL A 39 -0.64 4.99 8.08
C VAL A 39 -0.26 5.38 6.66
N VAL A 40 0.61 4.60 6.03
CA VAL A 40 1.15 4.89 4.70
C VAL A 40 0.75 3.78 3.72
N PRO A 41 -0.37 3.92 2.99
CA PRO A 41 -0.85 2.89 2.09
C PRO A 41 0.08 2.69 0.89
N PHE A 42 0.29 1.45 0.46
CA PHE A 42 0.84 1.16 -0.86
C PHE A 42 0.21 -0.07 -1.51
N ASN A 43 0.24 -0.09 -2.84
CA ASN A 43 -0.44 -1.09 -3.65
C ASN A 43 0.41 -1.56 -4.83
N THR A 44 0.27 -2.86 -5.11
CA THR A 44 0.62 -3.43 -6.41
C THR A 44 -0.64 -3.98 -7.07
N ASN A 45 -0.86 -3.65 -8.35
CA ASN A 45 -2.01 -4.16 -9.10
C ASN A 45 -1.61 -4.71 -10.48
N GLY A 46 -2.54 -5.46 -11.09
CA GLY A 46 -2.38 -6.05 -12.42
C GLY A 46 -2.73 -5.11 -13.58
N GLY A 47 -2.80 -3.79 -13.34
CA GLY A 47 -3.09 -2.78 -14.37
C GLY A 47 -4.43 -2.06 -14.23
N TYR A 48 -5.32 -2.54 -13.37
CA TYR A 48 -6.65 -1.94 -13.13
C TYR A 48 -6.66 -0.87 -12.03
N GLY A 49 -5.53 -0.64 -11.34
CA GLY A 49 -5.40 0.34 -10.26
C GLY A 49 -5.80 -0.19 -8.89
N VAL A 50 -5.98 0.73 -7.94
CA VAL A 50 -6.20 0.44 -6.51
C VAL A 50 -7.65 0.05 -6.17
N GLY A 51 -8.59 0.30 -7.08
CA GLY A 51 -10.02 0.14 -6.81
C GLY A 51 -10.46 0.95 -5.60
N SER A 52 -11.22 0.37 -4.67
CA SER A 52 -11.64 1.04 -3.44
C SER A 52 -10.63 0.90 -2.27
N SER A 53 -9.43 0.38 -2.51
CA SER A 53 -8.55 -0.06 -1.43
C SER A 53 -8.11 1.07 -0.50
N PHE A 54 -7.64 2.19 -1.05
CA PHE A 54 -7.16 3.32 -0.23
C PHE A 54 -8.30 4.00 0.51
N GLN A 55 -9.45 4.22 -0.15
CA GLN A 55 -10.66 4.70 0.52
C GLN A 55 -11.06 3.78 1.68
N THR A 56 -11.00 2.46 1.49
CA THR A 56 -11.34 1.50 2.55
C THR A 56 -10.37 1.59 3.74
N ILE A 57 -9.10 1.93 3.51
CA ILE A 57 -8.11 2.14 4.57
C ILE A 57 -8.44 3.43 5.32
N GLU A 58 -8.68 4.53 4.61
CA GLU A 58 -9.10 5.81 5.20
C GLU A 58 -10.36 5.65 6.07
N ASP A 59 -11.39 4.99 5.54
CA ASP A 59 -12.66 4.77 6.24
C ASP A 59 -12.51 3.90 7.50
N ARG A 60 -11.52 2.99 7.52
CA ARG A 60 -11.27 2.06 8.64
C ARG A 60 -10.26 2.58 9.64
N CYS A 61 -9.53 3.63 9.31
CA CYS A 61 -8.54 4.27 10.19
C CYS A 61 -8.88 5.76 10.39
N PRO A 62 -10.10 6.10 10.86
CA PRO A 62 -10.57 7.48 10.91
C PRO A 62 -9.76 8.37 11.87
N ASP A 63 -9.14 7.76 12.88
CA ASP A 63 -8.33 8.45 13.89
C ASP A 63 -6.83 8.37 13.59
N ALA A 64 -6.43 7.80 12.45
CA ALA A 64 -5.05 7.73 12.00
C ALA A 64 -4.72 8.88 11.03
N ASP A 65 -3.45 9.27 10.96
CA ASP A 65 -2.93 10.14 9.92
C ASP A 65 -2.62 9.31 8.66
N VAL A 66 -3.61 9.15 7.80
CA VAL A 66 -3.48 8.38 6.55
C VAL A 66 -2.83 9.25 5.47
N ARG A 67 -1.63 8.86 5.02
CA ARG A 67 -0.85 9.58 4.00
C ARG A 67 -1.29 9.23 2.57
N GLU A 68 -0.89 10.08 1.62
CA GLU A 68 -1.06 9.82 0.18
C GLU A 68 -0.43 8.45 -0.16
N GLY A 69 -1.25 7.52 -0.67
CA GLY A 69 -0.82 6.17 -0.96
C GLY A 69 -0.07 6.03 -2.29
N PHE A 70 0.80 5.02 -2.37
CA PHE A 70 1.55 4.69 -3.59
C PHE A 70 0.95 3.49 -4.32
N SER A 71 0.82 3.57 -5.65
CA SER A 71 0.35 2.42 -6.44
C SER A 71 1.23 2.22 -7.66
N THR A 72 1.71 1.00 -7.85
CA THR A 72 2.46 0.61 -9.06
C THR A 72 1.95 -0.72 -9.61
N ARG A 73 2.36 -1.05 -10.83
CA ARG A 73 2.05 -2.36 -11.42
C ARG A 73 3.04 -3.38 -10.92
N GLY A 74 2.55 -4.48 -10.33
CA GLY A 74 3.38 -5.53 -9.72
C GLY A 74 4.03 -6.47 -10.75
N GLY A 75 3.31 -6.77 -11.82
CA GLY A 75 3.73 -7.63 -12.93
C GLY A 75 2.64 -7.70 -13.99
N LEU A 76 3.05 -7.83 -15.25
CA LEU A 76 2.24 -8.09 -16.43
C LEU A 76 2.79 -9.37 -17.09
N GLU A 77 2.33 -10.53 -16.61
CA GLU A 77 2.78 -11.83 -17.13
C GLU A 77 2.57 -11.95 -18.64
N ARG A 78 1.49 -11.33 -19.16
CA ARG A 78 1.16 -11.30 -20.59
C ARG A 78 2.21 -10.60 -21.44
N ASP A 79 2.93 -9.64 -20.86
CA ASP A 79 3.92 -8.81 -21.53
C ASP A 79 5.36 -9.20 -21.13
N GLY A 80 5.53 -10.32 -20.41
CA GLY A 80 6.83 -10.82 -19.95
C GLY A 80 7.42 -10.08 -18.75
N VAL A 81 6.65 -9.21 -18.09
CA VAL A 81 7.08 -8.48 -16.88
C VAL A 81 6.59 -9.23 -15.66
N TYR A 82 7.45 -10.00 -15.00
CA TYR A 82 7.00 -10.86 -13.89
C TYR A 82 6.95 -10.14 -12.55
N LEU A 83 7.96 -9.30 -12.25
CA LEU A 83 8.09 -8.65 -10.95
C LEU A 83 8.56 -7.21 -11.09
N ALA A 84 7.88 -6.30 -10.39
CA ALA A 84 8.20 -4.88 -10.28
C ALA A 84 9.59 -4.60 -9.67
N ILE A 85 10.22 -5.61 -9.10
CA ILE A 85 11.49 -5.55 -8.37
C ILE A 85 12.65 -6.20 -9.14
N GLN A 86 12.46 -6.50 -10.43
CA GLN A 86 13.45 -7.13 -11.30
C GLN A 86 13.86 -6.21 -12.46
N ASP A 87 15.10 -6.39 -12.91
CA ASP A 87 15.68 -5.75 -14.10
C ASP A 87 15.46 -4.23 -14.15
N ASP A 88 15.25 -3.67 -15.33
CA ASP A 88 15.03 -2.23 -15.52
C ASP A 88 13.80 -1.72 -14.74
N ARG A 89 12.78 -2.58 -14.57
CA ARG A 89 11.56 -2.21 -13.83
C ARG A 89 11.86 -1.91 -12.36
N ARG A 90 12.84 -2.57 -11.75
CA ARG A 90 13.29 -2.27 -10.38
C ARG A 90 13.72 -0.81 -10.24
N GLU A 91 14.54 -0.32 -11.17
CA GLU A 91 15.10 1.03 -11.08
C GLU A 91 14.04 2.10 -11.36
N GLU A 92 13.11 1.82 -12.28
CA GLU A 92 11.92 2.66 -12.49
C GLU A 92 11.08 2.77 -11.21
N VAL A 93 10.69 1.63 -10.64
CA VAL A 93 9.86 1.59 -9.43
C VAL A 93 10.60 2.20 -8.23
N ARG A 94 11.92 2.01 -8.13
CA ARG A 94 12.73 2.66 -7.10
C ARG A 94 12.66 4.18 -7.21
N THR A 95 12.72 4.71 -8.43
CA THR A 95 12.60 6.15 -8.68
C THR A 95 11.20 6.64 -8.30
N GLU A 96 10.16 5.94 -8.75
CA GLU A 96 8.76 6.23 -8.41
C GLU A 96 8.53 6.25 -6.88
N VAL A 97 9.07 5.27 -6.15
CA VAL A 97 8.98 5.18 -4.69
C VAL A 97 9.76 6.31 -4.01
N THR A 98 10.95 6.64 -4.50
CA THR A 98 11.77 7.72 -3.90
C THR A 98 11.07 9.07 -4.04
N ASP A 99 10.53 9.36 -5.22
CA ASP A 99 9.79 10.61 -5.46
C ASP A 99 8.52 10.68 -4.61
N TRP A 100 7.83 9.55 -4.42
CA TRP A 100 6.66 9.48 -3.55
C TRP A 100 7.00 9.73 -2.08
N LEU A 101 8.05 9.07 -1.55
CA LEU A 101 8.49 9.27 -0.16
C LEU A 101 8.81 10.76 0.10
N GLN A 102 9.51 11.42 -0.83
CA GLN A 102 9.78 12.86 -0.74
C GLN A 102 8.50 13.71 -0.69
N ARG A 103 7.47 13.39 -1.49
CA ARG A 103 6.19 14.12 -1.47
C ARG A 103 5.46 14.01 -0.14
N ILE A 104 5.50 12.82 0.49
CA ILE A 104 4.86 12.59 1.78
C ILE A 104 5.74 12.96 2.99
N GLN A 105 6.92 13.55 2.73
CA GLN A 105 7.91 13.99 3.71
C GLN A 105 8.50 12.85 4.55
N MET A 106 8.80 11.72 3.90
CA MET A 106 9.43 10.52 4.48
C MET A 106 10.72 10.13 3.78
#